data_AF-A0A6I7WDA8-F1
#
_entry.id   AF-A0A6I7WDA8-F1
#
_cell.length_a   1.000
_cell.length_b   1.000
_cell.length_c   1.000
_cell.angle_alpha   90.00
_cell.angle_beta   90.00
_cell.angle_gamma   90.00
#
_symmetry.space_group_name_H-M   'P 1'
#
loop_
_entity.id
_entity.type
_entity.pdbx_description
1 polymer ?
#
loop_
_entity_poly.entity_id
_entity_poly.type
_entity_poly.pdbx_seq_one_letter_code
_entity_poly.pdbx_strand_id
1 'polypeptide(L)'
;MWLSDLLFIGHLPVLDGSLQGWLQEIRKLEKRQFDVVIPGHGPIARDWPESMQPQKQYLQELQTAIRAQVKQGVYMEDAIKNVGFSAKDQWQLFNDFHKKNISSAYAEIEWED
;
A
#
# COMPACT_ATOMS: atom_id res chain seq x y z
N MET A 1 16.50 6.94 -10.16
CA MET A 1 16.39 5.99 -9.02
C MET A 1 15.66 4.75 -9.49
N TRP A 2 16.14 3.56 -9.16
CA TRP A 2 15.40 2.31 -9.38
C TRP A 2 14.76 1.92 -8.07
N LEU A 3 13.43 1.72 -8.05
CA LEU A 3 12.70 1.38 -6.83
C LEU A 3 12.26 -0.08 -6.78
N SER A 4 12.36 -0.84 -7.88
CA SER A 4 11.87 -2.22 -7.93
C SER A 4 10.47 -2.32 -7.30
N ASP A 5 10.21 -3.32 -6.47
CA ASP A 5 8.89 -3.53 -5.85
C ASP A 5 8.62 -2.60 -4.66
N LEU A 6 9.36 -1.49 -4.51
CA LEU A 6 8.99 -0.40 -3.61
C LEU A 6 8.06 0.63 -4.26
N LEU A 7 7.89 0.62 -5.59
CA LEU A 7 6.94 1.50 -6.29
C LEU A 7 6.17 0.76 -7.38
N PHE A 8 4.85 0.82 -7.26
CA PHE A 8 3.86 0.36 -8.22
C PHE A 8 3.04 1.56 -8.73
N ILE A 9 2.93 1.68 -10.04
CA ILE A 9 2.09 2.69 -10.71
C ILE A 9 1.04 1.97 -11.54
N GLY A 10 -0.23 2.09 -11.16
CA GLY A 10 -1.39 1.48 -11.82
C GLY A 10 -1.68 0.03 -11.41
N HIS A 11 -0.67 -0.82 -11.25
CA HIS A 11 -0.82 -2.14 -10.62
C HIS A 11 -1.01 -1.97 -9.10
N LEU A 12 -1.93 -2.72 -8.48
CA LEU A 12 -2.10 -2.66 -7.02
C LEU A 12 -0.78 -3.04 -6.31
N PRO A 13 -0.27 -2.25 -5.35
CA PRO A 13 0.93 -2.63 -4.61
C PRO A 13 0.72 -3.98 -3.91
N VAL A 14 1.69 -4.88 -3.97
CA VAL A 14 1.61 -6.18 -3.28
C VAL A 14 2.32 -6.06 -1.94
N LEU A 15 1.60 -6.27 -0.84
CA LEU A 15 2.17 -6.20 0.51
C LEU A 15 2.78 -7.55 0.91
N ASP A 16 4.09 -7.69 0.72
CA ASP A 16 4.90 -8.87 1.03
C ASP A 16 5.96 -8.62 2.14
N GLY A 17 5.90 -7.46 2.78
CA GLY A 17 6.72 -7.07 3.93
C GLY A 17 5.93 -6.21 4.92
N SER A 18 6.64 -5.39 5.69
CA SER A 18 6.01 -4.50 6.69
C SER A 18 5.36 -3.29 6.02
N LEU A 19 4.06 -3.13 6.22
CA LEU A 19 3.26 -1.96 5.84
C LEU A 19 3.79 -0.70 6.53
N GLN A 20 4.07 -0.80 7.84
CA GLN A 20 4.60 0.31 8.61
C GLN A 20 6.00 0.70 8.14
N GLY A 21 6.85 -0.28 7.81
CA GLY A 21 8.17 -0.09 7.22
C GLY A 21 8.09 0.56 5.84
N TRP A 22 7.19 0.11 4.98
CA TRP A 22 7.02 0.67 3.63
C TRP A 22 6.56 2.13 3.69
N LEU A 23 5.60 2.46 4.56
CA LEU A 23 5.18 3.84 4.80
C LEU A 23 6.32 4.71 5.36
N GLN A 24 7.23 4.16 6.17
CA GLN A 24 8.43 4.86 6.61
C GLN A 24 9.40 5.14 5.46
N GLU A 25 9.65 4.15 4.58
CA GLU A 25 10.52 4.34 3.43
C GLU A 25 9.95 5.35 2.43
N ILE A 26 8.64 5.31 2.18
CA ILE A 26 7.94 6.34 1.38
C ILE A 26 8.24 7.74 1.96
N ARG A 27 8.07 7.96 3.27
CA ARG A 27 8.37 9.26 3.91
C ARG A 27 9.82 9.71 3.77
N LYS A 28 10.77 8.77 3.68
CA LYS A 28 12.20 9.09 3.45
C LYS A 28 12.44 9.44 1.98
N LEU A 29 11.82 8.71 1.06
CA LEU A 29 11.93 8.91 -0.38
C LEU A 29 11.30 10.24 -0.82
N GLU A 30 10.15 10.63 -0.24
CA GLU A 30 9.47 11.91 -0.53
C GLU A 30 10.34 13.14 -0.23
N LYS A 31 11.32 13.01 0.66
CA LYS A 31 12.24 14.11 1.04
C LYS A 31 13.41 14.25 0.08
N ARG A 32 13.49 13.42 -0.96
CA ARG A 32 14.57 13.41 -1.95
C ARG A 32 14.03 13.81 -3.31
N GLN A 33 14.86 14.50 -4.08
CA GLN A 33 14.57 14.86 -5.46
C GLN A 33 15.15 13.81 -6.41
N PHE A 34 14.38 13.39 -7.42
CA PHE A 34 14.84 12.53 -8.51
C PHE A 34 14.29 13.04 -9.83
N ASP A 35 15.14 13.14 -10.85
CA ASP A 35 14.69 13.54 -12.21
C ASP A 35 13.95 12.41 -12.93
N VAL A 36 14.35 11.16 -12.65
CA VAL A 36 13.77 9.95 -13.24
C VAL A 36 13.70 8.85 -12.19
N VAL A 37 12.52 8.26 -12.05
CA VAL A 37 12.25 7.11 -11.18
C VAL A 37 11.72 5.95 -12.02
N ILE A 38 12.34 4.79 -11.83
CA ILE A 38 11.96 3.55 -12.52
C ILE A 38 11.27 2.65 -11.48
N PRO A 39 9.94 2.48 -11.56
CA PRO A 39 9.22 1.57 -10.68
C PRO A 39 9.51 0.11 -11.04
N GLY A 40 9.17 -0.82 -10.16
CA GLY A 40 9.12 -2.24 -10.50
C GLY A 40 7.96 -2.55 -11.45
N HIS A 41 6.84 -1.84 -11.25
CA HIS A 41 5.63 -1.99 -12.06
C HIS A 41 5.05 -0.64 -12.49
N GLY A 42 4.72 -0.53 -13.78
CA GLY A 42 4.13 0.67 -14.37
C GLY A 42 5.14 1.53 -15.17
N PRO A 43 4.72 2.71 -15.64
CA PRO A 43 5.55 3.58 -16.47
C PRO A 43 6.67 4.27 -15.68
N ILE A 44 7.75 4.66 -16.38
CA ILE A 44 8.81 5.51 -15.82
C ILE A 44 8.22 6.86 -15.40
N ALA A 45 8.50 7.28 -14.17
CA ALA A 45 8.05 8.55 -13.60
C ALA A 45 9.11 9.66 -13.75
N ARG A 46 8.64 10.88 -14.00
CA ARG A 46 9.45 12.11 -14.13
C ARG A 46 8.88 13.29 -13.33
N ASP A 47 7.77 13.04 -12.65
CA ASP A 47 6.98 13.90 -11.80
C ASP A 47 7.13 13.42 -10.35
N TRP A 48 8.38 13.35 -9.88
CA TRP A 48 8.64 12.90 -8.52
C TRP A 48 8.46 14.06 -7.53
N PRO A 49 7.75 13.88 -6.39
CA PRO A 49 7.22 12.62 -5.82
C PRO A 49 5.74 12.32 -6.12
N GLU A 50 5.10 13.03 -7.04
CA GLU A 50 3.67 12.93 -7.38
C GLU A 50 3.28 11.51 -7.79
N SER A 51 4.11 10.85 -8.61
CA SER A 51 3.87 9.49 -9.09
C SER A 51 3.76 8.42 -8.00
N MET A 52 4.26 8.68 -6.79
CA MET A 52 4.21 7.76 -5.64
C MET A 52 2.96 7.98 -4.77
N GLN A 53 2.31 9.14 -4.87
CA GLN A 53 1.22 9.52 -3.96
C GLN A 53 0.03 8.53 -3.98
N PRO A 54 -0.41 7.98 -5.12
CA PRO A 54 -1.50 7.00 -5.13
C PRO A 54 -1.19 5.75 -4.30
N GLN A 55 0.02 5.20 -4.44
CA GLN A 55 0.45 4.05 -3.63
C GLN A 55 0.49 4.40 -2.15
N LYS A 56 1.08 5.55 -1.80
CA LYS A 56 1.12 6.02 -0.42
C LYS A 56 -0.28 6.11 0.19
N GLN A 57 -1.21 6.72 -0.53
CA GLN A 57 -2.59 6.87 -0.10
C GLN A 57 -3.25 5.50 0.13
N TYR A 58 -3.10 4.57 -0.81
CA TYR A 58 -3.62 3.21 -0.67
C TYR A 58 -3.10 2.51 0.59
N LEU A 59 -1.77 2.55 0.82
CA LEU A 59 -1.16 1.93 1.99
C LEU A 59 -1.60 2.59 3.32
N GLN A 60 -1.80 3.91 3.33
CA GLN A 60 -2.29 4.65 4.50
C GLN A 60 -3.75 4.34 4.82
N GLU A 61 -4.61 4.30 3.80
CA GLU A 61 -6.01 3.90 3.93
C GLU A 61 -6.11 2.46 4.44
N LEU A 62 -5.23 1.57 3.96
CA LEU A 62 -5.20 0.17 4.38
C LEU A 62 -4.83 0.06 5.85
N GLN A 63 -3.75 0.74 6.25
CA GLN A 63 -3.31 0.79 7.65
C GLN A 63 -4.44 1.32 8.56
N THR A 64 -5.11 2.40 8.14
CA THR A 64 -6.18 3.03 8.92
C THR A 64 -7.38 2.11 9.07
N ALA A 65 -7.83 1.50 7.96
CA ALA A 65 -8.97 0.60 7.96
C ALA A 65 -8.71 -0.63 8.84
N ILE A 66 -7.54 -1.25 8.70
CA ILE A 66 -7.20 -2.47 9.45
C ILE A 66 -7.02 -2.20 10.94
N ARG A 67 -6.33 -1.11 11.33
CA ARG A 67 -6.27 -0.70 12.74
C ARG A 67 -7.64 -0.52 13.36
N ALA A 68 -8.59 0.04 12.62
CA ALA A 68 -9.96 0.20 13.11
C ALA A 68 -10.66 -1.16 13.34
N GLN A 69 -10.45 -2.15 12.46
CA GLN A 69 -11.01 -3.50 12.59
C GLN A 69 -10.39 -4.25 13.78
N VAL A 70 -9.06 -4.25 13.92
CA VAL A 70 -8.33 -4.88 15.03
C VAL A 70 -8.80 -4.31 16.37
N LYS A 71 -8.87 -2.97 16.48
CA LYS A 71 -9.35 -2.30 17.70
C LYS A 71 -10.79 -2.65 18.06
N GLN A 72 -11.62 -3.01 17.09
CA GLN A 72 -13.00 -3.45 17.29
C GLN A 72 -13.12 -4.95 17.58
N GLY A 73 -12.01 -5.69 17.58
CA GLY A 73 -12.00 -7.14 17.77
C GLY A 73 -12.63 -7.91 16.59
N VAL A 74 -12.63 -7.32 15.39
CA VAL A 74 -13.18 -7.96 14.18
C VAL A 74 -12.17 -8.98 13.67
N TYR A 75 -12.61 -10.23 13.51
CA TYR A 75 -11.76 -11.30 12.98
C TYR A 75 -11.25 -11.01 11.56
N MET A 76 -10.05 -11.49 11.26
CA MET A 76 -9.39 -11.28 9.98
C MET A 76 -10.25 -11.72 8.78
N GLU A 77 -10.96 -12.85 8.88
CA GLU A 77 -11.81 -13.37 7.81
C GLU A 77 -12.96 -12.43 7.47
N ASP A 78 -13.43 -11.66 8.45
CA ASP A 78 -14.48 -10.66 8.27
C ASP A 78 -13.90 -9.35 7.76
N ALA A 79 -12.71 -8.95 8.20
CA ALA A 79 -11.99 -7.81 7.63
C ALA A 79 -11.74 -7.99 6.12
N ILE A 80 -11.36 -9.20 5.67
CA ILE A 80 -11.17 -9.53 4.24
C ILE A 80 -12.45 -9.33 3.41
N LYS A 81 -13.63 -9.53 4.00
CA LYS A 81 -14.94 -9.39 3.32
C LYS A 81 -15.47 -7.96 3.37
N ASN A 82 -15.21 -7.24 4.46
CA ASN A 82 -15.90 -6.00 4.79
C ASN A 82 -15.09 -4.74 4.53
N VAL A 83 -13.76 -4.83 4.44
CA VAL A 83 -12.90 -3.68 4.13
C VAL A 83 -13.06 -3.34 2.64
N GLY A 84 -13.93 -2.38 2.37
CA GLY A 84 -14.11 -1.78 1.05
C GLY A 84 -13.13 -0.62 0.83
N PHE A 85 -12.80 -0.38 -0.44
CA PHE A 85 -11.93 0.73 -0.86
C PHE A 85 -12.61 1.53 -1.96
N SER A 86 -12.74 2.84 -1.75
CA SER A 86 -13.30 3.77 -2.73
C SER A 86 -12.42 3.91 -3.97
N ALA A 87 -11.10 3.71 -3.83
CA ALA A 87 -10.13 3.83 -4.91
C ALA A 87 -9.95 2.53 -5.73
N LYS A 88 -10.78 1.50 -5.55
CA LYS A 88 -10.60 0.19 -6.22
C LYS A 88 -10.45 0.30 -7.74
N ASP A 89 -11.21 1.21 -8.37
CA ASP A 89 -11.27 1.35 -9.83
C ASP A 89 -10.02 2.05 -10.40
N GLN A 90 -9.14 2.54 -9.53
CA GLN A 90 -7.85 3.14 -9.90
C GLN A 90 -6.74 2.09 -10.05
N TRP A 91 -6.97 0.85 -9.62
CA TRP A 91 -5.95 -0.18 -9.53
C TRP A 91 -6.26 -1.39 -10.41
N GLN A 92 -5.26 -1.80 -11.19
CA GLN A 92 -5.26 -3.09 -11.87
C GLN A 92 -5.06 -4.21 -10.86
N LEU A 93 -5.71 -5.35 -11.10
CA LEU A 93 -5.62 -6.56 -10.28
C LEU A 93 -6.03 -6.35 -8.81
N PHE A 94 -6.86 -5.34 -8.55
CA PHE A 94 -7.34 -5.01 -7.20
C PHE A 94 -7.97 -6.24 -6.52
N ASN A 95 -8.88 -6.93 -7.20
CA ASN A 95 -9.57 -8.09 -6.64
C ASN A 95 -8.65 -9.28 -6.34
N ASP A 96 -7.52 -9.38 -7.04
CA ASP A 96 -6.55 -10.47 -6.89
C ASP A 96 -5.62 -10.23 -5.70
N PHE A 97 -5.18 -8.99 -5.48
CA PHE A 97 -4.17 -8.67 -4.47
C PHE A 97 -4.69 -7.98 -3.21
N HIS A 98 -5.85 -7.31 -3.26
CA HIS A 98 -6.32 -6.54 -2.10
C HIS A 98 -6.59 -7.41 -0.88
N LYS A 99 -7.19 -8.60 -1.08
CA LYS A 99 -7.43 -9.56 0.01
C LYS A 99 -6.14 -10.01 0.68
N LYS A 100 -5.10 -10.27 -0.11
CA LYS A 100 -3.77 -10.60 0.40
C LYS A 100 -3.21 -9.45 1.23
N ASN A 101 -3.32 -8.22 0.75
CA ASN A 101 -2.84 -7.06 1.48
C ASN A 101 -3.58 -6.84 2.80
N ILE A 102 -4.90 -7.08 2.84
CA ILE A 102 -5.68 -7.08 4.08
C ILE A 102 -5.10 -8.11 5.05
N SER A 103 -4.90 -9.36 4.62
CA SER A 103 -4.34 -10.41 5.49
C SER A 103 -2.94 -10.06 6.01
N SER A 104 -2.04 -9.57 5.15
CA SER A 104 -0.68 -9.17 5.55
C SER A 104 -0.72 -8.01 6.55
N ALA A 105 -1.51 -6.97 6.28
CA ALA A 105 -1.62 -5.80 7.15
C ALA A 105 -2.27 -6.15 8.49
N TYR A 106 -3.31 -7.00 8.48
CA TYR A 106 -3.98 -7.45 9.69
C TYR A 106 -3.02 -8.26 10.55
N ALA A 107 -2.31 -9.21 9.95
CA ALA A 107 -1.29 -9.98 10.64
C ALA A 107 -0.22 -9.08 11.25
N GLU A 108 0.27 -8.04 10.57
CA GLU A 108 1.26 -7.12 11.17
C GLU A 108 0.67 -6.33 12.35
N ILE A 109 -0.51 -5.74 12.17
CA ILE A 109 -1.10 -4.80 13.14
C ILE A 109 -1.62 -5.51 14.39
N GLU A 110 -2.14 -6.73 14.29
CA GLU A 110 -2.66 -7.49 15.44
C GLU A 110 -1.57 -7.81 16.49
N TRP A 111 -0.29 -7.79 16.13
CA TRP A 111 0.83 -7.94 17.07
C TRP A 111 1.48 -6.61 17.50
N GLU A 112 1.03 -5.45 16.99
CA GLU A 112 1.51 -4.13 17.43
C GLU A 112 0.82 -3.66 18.73
N ASP A 113 -0.39 -4.15 19.02
CA ASP A 113 -1.22 -3.81 20.19
C ASP A 113 -1.19 -4.92 21.26
#